data_AF-A0A7E6EIP7-F1
#
_entry.id   AF-A0A7E6EIP7-F1
#
_cell.length_a   1.000
_cell.length_b   1.000
_cell.length_c   1.000
_cell.angle_alpha   90.00
_cell.angle_beta   90.00
_cell.angle_gamma   90.00
#
_symmetry.space_group_name_H-M   'P 1'
#
loop_
_entity.id
_entity.type
_entity.pdbx_description
1 polymer ?
#
loop_
_entity_poly.entity_id
_entity_poly.type
_entity_poly.pdbx_seq_one_letter_code
_entity_poly.pdbx_strand_id
1 'polypeptide(L)'
;MTPNSFMKSPIYLYWDNLPIEKVKFQLSGTYPLTFIFNGRGTTSTSWFHQANAISNSLGAHSLSTTYTFNNNFSYPDFYITSTEARIQAKRLSGIDEKYDIYFKKDGIKTLVETLVISVTLYY
;
A
#
# COMPACT_ATOMS: atom_id res chain seq x y z
N MET A 1 7.84 -2.64 -16.32
CA MET A 1 7.53 -3.20 -14.98
C MET A 1 7.11 -4.65 -15.19
N THR A 2 7.54 -5.57 -14.34
CA THR A 2 7.10 -6.98 -14.42
C THR A 2 5.74 -7.13 -13.75
N PRO A 3 4.79 -7.88 -14.35
CA PRO A 3 3.54 -8.22 -13.69
C PRO A 3 3.81 -8.95 -12.36
N ASN A 4 2.96 -8.69 -11.36
CA ASN A 4 3.01 -9.23 -10.00
C ASN A 4 4.28 -8.84 -9.21
N SER A 5 4.80 -7.64 -9.45
CA SER A 5 5.99 -7.12 -8.76
C SER A 5 5.65 -6.11 -7.66
N PHE A 6 6.59 -5.97 -6.72
CA PHE A 6 6.56 -4.97 -5.67
C PHE A 6 7.79 -4.10 -5.76
N MET A 7 7.58 -2.80 -5.86
CA MET A 7 8.64 -1.81 -5.82
C MET A 7 8.44 -0.95 -4.59
N LYS A 8 9.41 -1.00 -3.68
CA LYS A 8 9.53 -0.02 -2.61
C LYS A 8 10.78 0.81 -2.82
N SER A 9 10.68 2.11 -2.57
CA SER A 9 11.86 2.95 -2.53
C SER A 9 12.82 2.47 -1.42
N PRO A 10 14.15 2.34 -1.68
CA PRO A 10 15.13 1.99 -0.65
C PRO A 10 15.19 3.01 0.49
N ILE A 11 14.57 4.18 0.31
CA ILE A 11 14.40 5.21 1.33
C ILE A 11 13.82 4.65 2.66
N TYR A 12 13.07 3.55 2.63
CA TYR A 12 12.59 2.92 3.87
C TYR A 12 13.70 2.52 4.85
N LEU A 13 14.92 2.25 4.36
CA LEU A 13 16.09 1.94 5.19
C LEU A 13 16.59 3.14 5.99
N TYR A 14 16.23 4.35 5.56
CA TYR A 14 16.67 5.61 6.13
C TYR A 14 15.50 6.40 6.73
N TRP A 15 14.37 5.74 7.00
CA TRP A 15 13.13 6.38 7.43
C TRP A 15 13.33 7.30 8.63
N ASP A 16 14.05 6.81 9.65
CA ASP A 16 14.29 7.53 10.90
C ASP A 16 15.22 8.75 10.72
N ASN A 17 15.95 8.82 9.60
CA ASN A 17 16.90 9.88 9.30
C ASN A 17 16.39 10.88 8.27
N LEU A 18 15.18 10.70 7.74
CA LEU A 18 14.66 11.50 6.64
C LEU A 18 13.37 12.24 7.04
N PRO A 19 13.20 13.48 6.57
CA PRO A 19 11.99 14.26 6.81
C PRO A 19 10.84 13.77 5.91
N ILE A 20 10.33 12.56 6.18
CA ILE A 20 9.23 11.97 5.40
C ILE A 20 7.95 12.80 5.64
N GLU A 21 7.42 13.40 4.59
CA GLU A 21 6.17 14.17 4.64
C GLU A 21 4.96 13.28 4.35
N LYS A 22 5.03 12.54 3.23
CA LYS A 22 3.93 11.74 2.71
C LYS A 22 4.43 10.41 2.19
N VAL A 23 3.56 9.40 2.29
CA VAL A 23 3.79 8.07 1.73
C VAL A 23 2.68 7.77 0.75
N LYS A 24 3.06 7.46 -0.49
CA LYS A 24 2.12 7.04 -1.55
C LYS A 24 2.19 5.52 -1.69
N PHE A 25 1.05 4.88 -1.51
CA PHE A 25 0.80 3.48 -1.82
C PHE A 25 -0.03 3.43 -3.09
N GLN A 26 0.56 2.92 -4.17
CA GLN A 26 -0.04 2.91 -5.50
C GLN A 26 -0.13 1.49 -6.04
N LEU A 27 -1.32 1.09 -6.43
CA LEU A 27 -1.57 -0.13 -7.19
C LEU A 27 -1.69 0.24 -8.66
N SER A 28 -0.87 -0.36 -9.51
CA SER A 28 -0.84 -0.10 -10.95
C SER A 28 -1.43 -1.26 -11.74
N GLY A 29 -2.15 -0.96 -12.82
CA GLY A 29 -2.84 -1.91 -13.68
C GLY A 29 -3.98 -1.20 -14.42
N THR A 30 -4.99 -1.96 -14.87
CA THR A 30 -6.16 -1.42 -15.60
C THR A 30 -6.94 -0.36 -14.81
N TYR A 31 -7.00 -0.48 -13.49
CA TYR A 31 -7.62 0.50 -12.60
C TYR A 31 -6.63 0.92 -11.51
N PRO A 32 -5.82 1.97 -11.76
CA PRO A 32 -4.82 2.38 -10.80
C PRO A 32 -5.48 2.98 -9.55
N LEU A 33 -5.10 2.48 -8.38
CA LEU A 33 -5.60 2.97 -7.10
C LEU A 33 -4.44 3.61 -6.33
N THR A 34 -4.68 4.80 -5.78
CA THR A 34 -3.68 5.57 -5.05
C THR A 34 -4.19 5.92 -3.65
N PHE A 35 -3.33 5.67 -2.66
CA PHE A 35 -3.56 6.01 -1.28
C PHE A 35 -2.39 6.87 -0.80
N ILE A 36 -2.71 8.01 -0.20
CA ILE A 36 -1.71 8.92 0.35
C ILE A 36 -1.87 8.92 1.86
N PHE A 37 -0.76 8.74 2.55
CA PHE A 37 -0.66 8.74 4.00
C PHE A 37 0.28 9.85 4.48
N ASN A 38 0.01 10.37 5.66
CA ASN A 38 0.93 11.21 6.41
C ASN A 38 2.13 10.37 6.86
N GLY A 39 3.33 10.79 6.49
CA GLY A 39 4.58 10.15 6.90
C GLY A 39 5.22 10.77 8.13
N ARG A 40 4.79 11.97 8.55
CA ARG A 40 5.43 12.70 9.65
C ARG A 40 5.21 11.99 10.99
N GLY A 41 6.29 11.81 11.74
CA GLY A 41 6.25 11.15 13.05
C GLY A 41 5.90 9.66 12.99
N THR A 42 5.88 9.07 11.79
CA THR A 42 5.66 7.63 11.59
C THR A 42 6.99 6.91 11.41
N THR A 43 6.96 5.58 11.57
CA THR A 43 8.06 4.67 11.26
C THR A 43 7.79 3.96 9.94
N SER A 44 8.79 3.25 9.41
CA SER A 44 8.65 2.44 8.19
C SER A 44 7.52 1.41 8.24
N THR A 45 7.07 1.02 9.43
CA THR A 45 5.99 0.03 9.65
C THR A 45 4.66 0.63 10.13
N SER A 46 4.60 1.89 10.57
CA SER A 46 3.39 2.46 11.20
C SER A 46 2.61 3.47 10.33
N TRP A 47 3.19 3.94 9.23
CA TRP A 47 2.52 4.90 8.33
C TRP A 47 1.24 4.35 7.69
N PHE A 48 1.15 3.04 7.46
CA PHE A 48 0.02 2.37 6.82
C PHE A 48 -1.12 2.13 7.81
N HIS A 49 -1.75 3.22 8.28
CA HIS A 49 -2.79 3.20 9.29
C HIS A 49 -3.89 4.22 8.97
N GLN A 50 -5.12 3.96 9.42
CA GLN A 50 -6.28 4.82 9.14
C GLN A 50 -6.07 6.26 9.63
N ALA A 51 -5.50 6.44 10.82
CA ALA A 51 -5.21 7.77 11.38
C ALA A 51 -4.22 8.60 10.54
N ASN A 52 -3.44 7.94 9.68
CA ASN A 52 -2.48 8.59 8.80
C ASN A 52 -3.03 8.77 7.37
N ALA A 53 -4.20 8.23 7.03
CA ALA A 53 -4.73 8.31 5.67
C ALA A 53 -5.16 9.76 5.34
N ILE A 54 -4.54 10.34 4.30
CA ILE A 54 -4.85 11.69 3.77
C ILE A 54 -5.86 11.58 2.62
N SER A 55 -5.64 10.62 1.71
CA SER A 55 -6.54 10.40 0.58
C SER A 55 -6.61 8.93 0.20
N ASN A 56 -7.76 8.49 -0.30
CA ASN A 56 -7.94 7.15 -0.85
C ASN A 56 -8.69 7.22 -2.19
N SER A 57 -8.35 6.29 -3.08
CA SER A 57 -9.05 6.13 -4.37
C SER A 57 -10.34 5.30 -4.28
N LEU A 58 -10.80 4.92 -3.08
CA LEU A 58 -12.04 4.15 -2.91
C LEU A 58 -13.30 5.04 -2.90
N GLY A 59 -13.14 6.37 -2.82
CA GLY A 59 -14.21 7.36 -2.92
C GLY A 59 -14.74 7.84 -1.56
N ALA A 60 -15.69 8.79 -1.57
CA ALA A 60 -16.19 9.48 -0.37
C ALA A 60 -16.91 8.58 0.66
N HIS A 61 -17.32 7.37 0.28
CA HIS A 61 -17.99 6.39 1.17
C HIS A 61 -17.01 5.55 2.01
N SER A 62 -15.71 5.81 1.90
CA SER A 62 -14.64 5.07 2.57
C SER A 62 -14.48 5.34 4.07
N LEU A 63 -15.45 5.98 4.75
CA LEU A 63 -15.32 6.45 6.13
C LEU A 63 -15.00 5.32 7.14
N SER A 64 -15.26 4.07 6.79
CA SER A 64 -14.94 2.87 7.57
C SER A 64 -13.80 2.04 6.95
N THR A 65 -12.83 2.68 6.30
CA THR A 65 -11.70 1.97 5.69
C THR A 65 -10.64 1.63 6.72
N THR A 66 -10.35 0.34 6.88
CA THR A 66 -9.29 -0.17 7.74
C THR A 66 -8.06 -0.51 6.92
N TYR A 67 -6.89 -0.21 7.48
CA TYR A 67 -5.59 -0.48 6.88
C TYR A 67 -4.81 -1.38 7.82
N THR A 68 -4.40 -2.55 7.33
CA THR A 68 -3.64 -3.52 8.11
C THR A 68 -2.36 -3.87 7.37
N PHE A 69 -1.25 -3.85 8.09
CA PHE A 69 0.04 -4.31 7.63
C PHE A 69 0.64 -5.25 8.68
N ASN A 70 1.25 -6.35 8.24
CA ASN A 70 1.85 -7.33 9.13
C ASN A 70 3.23 -6.92 9.71
N ASN A 71 3.66 -5.68 9.49
CA ASN A 71 4.93 -5.14 9.96
C ASN A 71 6.17 -5.93 9.48
N ASN A 72 6.05 -6.69 8.40
CA ASN A 72 7.13 -7.54 7.89
C ASN A 72 7.39 -7.25 6.41
N PHE A 73 8.41 -6.45 6.13
CA PHE A 73 8.79 -6.14 4.75
C PHE A 73 9.52 -7.27 4.01
N SER A 74 9.94 -8.34 4.70
CA SER A 74 10.46 -9.54 4.05
C SER A 74 9.32 -10.37 3.46
N TYR A 75 8.16 -10.39 4.12
CA TYR A 75 6.93 -11.04 3.66
C TYR A 75 5.74 -10.11 3.81
N PRO A 76 5.69 -8.99 3.07
CA PRO A 76 4.67 -7.98 3.28
C PRO A 76 3.29 -8.52 2.94
N ASP A 77 2.34 -8.22 3.81
CA ASP A 77 0.92 -8.43 3.59
C ASP A 77 0.21 -7.12 3.94
N PHE A 78 -0.16 -6.38 2.90
CA PHE A 78 -0.93 -5.15 3.02
C PHE A 78 -2.39 -5.43 2.72
N TYR A 79 -3.24 -4.85 3.54
CA TYR A 79 -4.66 -5.09 3.48
C TYR A 79 -5.44 -3.79 3.67
N ILE A 80 -6.36 -3.51 2.74
CA ILE A 80 -7.28 -2.38 2.83
C ILE A 80 -8.68 -2.94 2.72
N THR A 81 -9.52 -2.68 3.71
CA THR A 81 -10.92 -3.10 3.67
C THR A 81 -11.85 -1.95 3.96
N SER A 82 -12.93 -1.89 3.19
CA SER A 82 -14.07 -1.01 3.38
C SER A 82 -15.34 -1.87 3.34
N THR A 83 -16.50 -1.24 3.49
CA THR A 83 -17.80 -1.91 3.33
C THR A 83 -18.00 -2.50 1.93
N GLU A 84 -17.48 -1.86 0.89
CA GLU A 84 -17.73 -2.23 -0.51
C GLU A 84 -16.57 -2.97 -1.18
N ALA A 85 -15.36 -2.77 -0.67
CA ALA A 85 -14.15 -3.22 -1.35
C ALA A 85 -13.09 -3.75 -0.40
N ARG A 86 -12.32 -4.71 -0.89
CA ARG A 86 -11.12 -5.28 -0.28
C ARG A 86 -9.97 -5.22 -1.26
N ILE A 87 -8.82 -4.77 -0.78
CA ILE A 87 -7.55 -4.83 -1.48
C ILE A 87 -6.61 -5.66 -0.63
N GLN A 88 -5.86 -6.53 -1.27
CA GLN A 88 -4.72 -7.18 -0.64
C GLN A 88 -3.54 -7.17 -1.59
N ALA A 89 -2.37 -6.86 -1.05
CA ALA A 89 -1.09 -7.01 -1.72
C ALA A 89 -0.19 -7.84 -0.83
N LYS A 90 -0.05 -9.11 -1.18
CA LYS A 90 0.65 -10.11 -0.38
C LYS A 90 1.80 -10.71 -1.16
N ARG A 91 2.98 -10.74 -0.57
CA ARG A 91 4.10 -11.53 -1.11
C ARG A 91 3.81 -13.02 -0.96
N LEU A 92 3.95 -13.78 -2.04
CA LEU A 92 3.86 -15.23 -2.03
C LEU A 92 5.20 -15.84 -1.59
N SER A 93 5.14 -16.91 -0.81
CA SER A 93 6.31 -17.72 -0.45
C SER A 93 6.75 -18.56 -1.65
N GLY A 94 8.04 -18.52 -2.01
CA GLY A 94 8.60 -19.31 -3.10
C GLY A 94 9.84 -18.68 -3.72
N ILE A 95 10.42 -19.35 -4.72
CA ILE A 95 11.68 -18.97 -5.39
C ILE A 95 11.49 -17.73 -6.28
N ASP A 96 10.26 -17.49 -6.78
CA ASP A 96 9.98 -16.48 -7.81
C ASP A 96 9.58 -15.08 -7.28
N GLU A 97 9.65 -14.83 -5.97
CA GLU A 97 9.29 -13.53 -5.32
C GLU A 97 8.05 -12.79 -5.91
N LYS A 98 6.97 -13.52 -6.18
CA LYS A 98 5.73 -12.96 -6.76
C LYS A 98 4.82 -12.35 -5.70
N TYR A 99 3.99 -11.40 -6.11
CA TYR A 99 2.94 -10.80 -5.28
C TYR A 99 1.55 -11.20 -5.78
N ASP A 100 0.68 -11.69 -4.90
CA ASP A 100 -0.77 -11.76 -5.17
C ASP A 100 -1.36 -10.41 -4.78
N ILE A 101 -1.65 -9.60 -5.79
CA ILE A 101 -2.23 -8.28 -5.64
C ILE A 101 -3.60 -8.29 -6.30
N TYR A 102 -4.62 -7.96 -5.52
CA TYR A 102 -5.97 -7.92 -6.04
C TYR A 102 -6.82 -6.85 -5.38
N PHE A 103 -7.82 -6.44 -6.14
CA PHE A 103 -8.95 -5.63 -5.71
C PHE A 103 -10.20 -6.50 -5.81
N LYS A 104 -11.04 -6.51 -4.78
CA LYS A 104 -12.31 -7.22 -4.76
C LYS A 104 -13.42 -6.24 -4.41
N LYS A 105 -14.43 -6.14 -5.27
CA LYS A 105 -15.66 -5.35 -5.05
C LYS A 105 -16.86 -6.14 -5.56
N ASP A 106 -17.95 -6.15 -4.81
CA ASP A 106 -19.20 -6.86 -5.18
C ASP A 106 -18.98 -8.34 -5.55
N GLY A 107 -18.04 -9.01 -4.87
CA GLY A 107 -17.69 -10.41 -5.13
C GLY A 107 -16.69 -10.64 -6.27
N ILE A 108 -16.48 -9.65 -7.15
CA ILE A 108 -15.57 -9.74 -8.30
C ILE A 108 -14.14 -9.48 -7.85
N LYS A 109 -13.22 -10.43 -8.12
CA LYS A 109 -11.77 -10.27 -7.90
C LYS A 109 -11.11 -9.80 -9.20
N THR A 110 -10.46 -8.64 -9.16
CA THR A 110 -9.64 -8.09 -10.23
C THR A 110 -8.18 -8.16 -9.81
N LEU A 111 -7.34 -8.80 -10.63
CA LEU A 111 -5.89 -8.82 -10.41
C LEU A 111 -5.29 -7.46 -10.72
N VAL A 112 -4.30 -7.08 -9.94
CA VAL A 112 -3.56 -5.83 -10.12
C VAL A 112 -2.09 -6.17 -10.37
N GLU A 113 -1.45 -5.42 -11.26
CA GLU A 113 -0.17 -5.84 -11.83
C GLU A 113 1.02 -5.49 -10.95
N THR A 114 0.97 -4.38 -10.20
CA THR A 114 2.13 -3.92 -9.43
C THR A 114 1.72 -3.13 -8.20
N LEU A 115 2.46 -3.28 -7.10
CA LEU A 115 2.42 -2.39 -5.95
C LEU A 115 3.67 -1.52 -5.91
N VAL A 116 3.48 -0.21 -5.83
CA VAL A 116 4.55 0.78 -5.70
C VAL A 116 4.36 1.57 -4.41
N ILE A 117 5.41 1.61 -3.58
CA ILE A 117 5.48 2.47 -2.39
C ILE A 117 6.58 3.50 -2.59
N SER A 118 6.19 4.78 -2.56
CA SER A 118 7.08 5.92 -2.72
C SER A 118 6.86 6.95 -1.62
N VAL A 119 7.88 7.74 -1.30
CA VAL A 119 7.82 8.77 -0.26
C VAL A 119 8.11 10.15 -0.82
N THR A 120 7.57 11.18 -0.18
CA THR A 120 7.86 12.59 -0.42
C THR A 120 8.55 13.16 0.82
N LEU A 121 9.64 13.89 0.62
CA LEU A 121 10.37 14.57 1.69
C LEU A 121 9.90 16.02 1.80
N TYR A 122 9.91 16.59 3.01
CA TYR A 122 9.77 18.03 3.20
C TYR A 122 11.16 18.68 3.36
N TYR A 123 11.25 19.95 2.94
CA TYR A 123 12.44 20.79 3.06
C TYR A 123 12.19 21.93 4.06
#